data_AF-A0A1Y4RVW4-F1
#
_entry.id   AF-A0A1Y4RVW4-F1
#
_cell.length_a   1.000
_cell.length_b   1.000
_cell.length_c   1.000
_cell.angle_alpha   90.00
_cell.angle_beta   90.00
_cell.angle_gamma   90.00
#
_symmetry.space_group_name_H-M   'P 1'
#
loop_
_entity.id
_entity.type
_entity.pdbx_description
1 polymer ?
#
loop_
_entity_poly.entity_id
_entity_poly.type
_entity_poly.pdbx_seq_one_letter_code
_entity_poly.pdbx_strand_id
1 'polypeptide(L)'
;MDMTDILDTGFLIFNSMLLAALVGAAVCLFLLIVKALNRYIRSTEVREEREIPCGSLGEVLKEHRLRREMTQEFVAETLGVSRQAVSKWERGTSVPSTSHLIALAKLYGVSSEELQKSVKAGNGDKTET
;
A
#
# COMPACT_ATOMS: atom_id res chain seq x y z
N MET A 1 -17.88 59.79 -20.48
CA MET A 1 -17.04 58.62 -20.21
C MET A 1 -15.72 58.93 -20.86
N ASP A 2 -14.73 59.25 -20.03
CA ASP A 2 -13.49 59.85 -20.51
C ASP A 2 -12.53 58.76 -21.00
N MET A 3 -11.55 59.14 -21.83
CA MET A 3 -10.62 58.20 -22.47
C MET A 3 -9.85 57.33 -21.47
N THR A 4 -9.62 57.86 -20.26
CA THR A 4 -8.98 57.16 -19.14
C THR A 4 -9.87 56.06 -18.55
N ASP A 5 -11.18 56.28 -18.44
CA ASP A 5 -12.14 55.29 -17.90
C ASP A 5 -12.21 54.05 -18.77
N ILE A 6 -12.11 54.22 -20.09
CA ILE A 6 -12.13 53.13 -21.07
C ILE A 6 -10.86 52.29 -20.96
N LEU A 7 -9.70 52.95 -20.76
CA LEU A 7 -8.41 52.28 -20.64
C LEU A 7 -8.30 51.48 -19.33
N ASP A 8 -8.73 52.06 -18.21
CA ASP A 8 -8.70 51.43 -16.89
C ASP A 8 -9.66 50.24 -16.81
N THR A 9 -10.86 50.39 -17.37
CA THR A 9 -11.83 49.28 -17.45
C THR A 9 -11.29 48.14 -18.30
N GLY A 10 -10.62 48.45 -19.42
CA GLY A 10 -9.96 47.45 -20.27
C GLY A 10 -8.85 46.69 -19.54
N PHE A 11 -8.00 47.41 -18.80
CA PHE A 11 -6.93 46.80 -18.00
C PHE A 11 -7.49 45.91 -16.88
N LEU A 12 -8.54 46.35 -16.20
CA LEU A 12 -9.21 45.60 -15.15
C LEU A 12 -9.81 44.29 -15.69
N ILE A 13 -10.50 44.35 -16.83
CA ILE A 13 -11.09 43.18 -17.48
C ILE A 13 -9.98 42.20 -17.92
N PHE A 14 -8.90 42.69 -18.52
CA PHE A 14 -7.78 41.87 -18.94
C PHE A 14 -7.11 41.15 -17.76
N ASN A 15 -6.83 41.87 -16.67
CA ASN A 15 -6.24 41.30 -15.47
C ASN A 15 -7.18 40.28 -14.80
N SER A 16 -8.49 40.55 -14.78
CA SER A 16 -9.49 39.59 -14.30
C SER A 16 -9.53 38.32 -15.14
N MET A 17 -9.44 38.42 -16.48
CA MET A 17 -9.37 37.27 -17.37
C MET A 17 -8.07 36.47 -17.17
N LEU A 18 -6.94 37.17 -17.02
CA LEU A 18 -5.64 36.56 -16.77
C LEU A 18 -5.62 35.81 -15.43
N LEU A 19 -6.15 36.43 -14.38
CA LEU A 19 -6.26 35.82 -13.05
C LEU A 19 -7.16 34.58 -13.08
N ALA A 20 -8.31 34.65 -13.75
CA ALA A 20 -9.21 33.51 -13.90
C ALA A 20 -8.54 32.34 -14.64
N ALA A 21 -7.76 32.62 -15.68
CA ALA A 21 -6.99 31.61 -16.40
C ALA A 21 -5.91 30.94 -15.52
N LEU A 22 -5.19 31.74 -14.72
CA LEU A 22 -4.19 31.24 -13.77
C LEU A 22 -4.81 30.39 -12.66
N VAL A 23 -5.95 30.83 -12.11
CA VAL A 23 -6.72 30.06 -11.11
C VAL A 23 -7.20 28.74 -11.71
N GLY A 24 -7.74 28.76 -12.93
CA GLY A 24 -8.15 27.54 -13.64
C GLY A 24 -6.99 26.56 -13.84
N ALA A 25 -5.83 27.05 -14.27
CA ALA A 25 -4.62 26.23 -14.42
C ALA A 25 -4.14 25.66 -13.07
N ALA A 26 -4.18 26.45 -11.99
CA ALA A 26 -3.82 26.01 -10.65
C ALA A 26 -4.78 24.94 -10.10
N VAL A 27 -6.09 25.10 -10.32
CA VAL A 27 -7.10 24.09 -9.97
C VAL A 27 -6.88 22.81 -10.78
N CYS A 28 -6.65 22.91 -12.08
CA CYS A 28 -6.30 21.76 -12.92
C CYS A 28 -5.05 21.05 -12.40
N LEU A 29 -3.98 21.78 -12.09
CA LEU A 29 -2.76 21.22 -11.52
C LEU A 29 -3.02 20.53 -10.18
N PHE A 30 -3.79 21.15 -9.29
CA PHE A 30 -4.17 20.56 -8.01
C PHE A 30 -4.99 19.28 -8.19
N LEU A 31 -5.97 19.29 -9.10
CA LEU A 31 -6.75 18.09 -9.43
C LEU A 31 -5.88 17.00 -10.05
N LEU A 32 -4.89 17.35 -10.87
CA LEU A 32 -3.91 16.41 -11.41
C LEU A 32 -3.04 15.83 -10.30
N ILE A 33 -2.61 16.62 -9.33
CA ILE A 33 -1.84 16.15 -8.16
C ILE A 33 -2.70 15.20 -7.32
N VAL A 34 -3.94 15.57 -6.98
CA VAL A 34 -4.86 14.71 -6.23
C VAL A 34 -5.16 13.42 -7.00
N LYS A 35 -5.39 13.50 -8.31
CA LYS A 35 -5.65 12.33 -9.16
C LYS A 35 -4.41 11.45 -9.32
N ALA A 36 -3.21 12.02 -9.38
CA ALA A 36 -1.94 11.31 -9.44
C ALA A 36 -1.64 10.62 -8.11
N LEU A 37 -1.84 11.29 -6.97
CA LEU A 37 -1.70 10.73 -5.64
C LEU A 37 -2.73 9.61 -5.39
N ASN A 38 -3.98 9.82 -5.78
CA ASN A 38 -5.03 8.80 -5.69
C ASN A 38 -4.72 7.61 -6.62
N ARG A 39 -4.12 7.83 -7.80
CA ARG A 39 -3.65 6.75 -8.66
C ARG A 39 -2.48 5.97 -8.05
N TYR A 40 -1.53 6.66 -7.44
CA TYR A 40 -0.39 6.05 -6.75
C TYR A 40 -0.85 5.21 -5.53
N ILE A 41 -1.75 5.74 -4.72
CA ILE A 41 -2.31 5.03 -3.55
C ILE A 41 -3.20 3.86 -4.00
N ARG A 42 -3.93 3.99 -5.12
CA ARG A 42 -4.83 2.95 -5.65
C ARG A 42 -4.13 1.89 -6.52
N SER A 43 -2.91 2.13 -6.98
CA SER A 43 -2.16 1.14 -7.79
C SER A 43 -1.64 -0.05 -6.99
N THR A 44 -1.87 -0.09 -5.67
CA THR A 44 -1.77 -1.30 -4.85
C THR A 44 -3.12 -2.03 -4.74
N GLU A 45 -3.98 -1.95 -5.75
CA GLU A 45 -4.92 -3.05 -6.01
C GLU A 45 -4.10 -4.26 -6.44
N VAL A 46 -3.75 -5.03 -5.41
CA VAL A 46 -3.50 -6.46 -5.47
C VAL A 46 -4.52 -7.05 -6.43
N ARG A 47 -4.07 -7.34 -7.66
CA ARG A 47 -4.76 -8.25 -8.56
C ARG A 47 -4.75 -9.61 -7.84
N GLU A 48 -5.85 -9.95 -7.17
CA GLU A 48 -6.09 -11.21 -6.46
C GLU A 48 -6.21 -12.44 -7.38
N GLU A 49 -5.66 -12.38 -8.60
CA GLU A 49 -5.76 -13.47 -9.58
C GLU A 49 -4.39 -13.78 -10.19
N ARG A 50 -3.55 -14.49 -9.44
CA ARG A 50 -3.00 -15.82 -9.80
C ARG A 50 -1.86 -16.20 -8.84
N GLU A 51 -2.05 -17.38 -8.27
CA GLU A 51 -1.09 -18.23 -7.55
C GLU A 51 -0.59 -17.72 -6.19
N ILE A 52 -1.22 -18.27 -5.14
CA ILE A 52 -0.60 -18.48 -3.84
C ILE A 52 0.78 -19.11 -4.12
N PRO A 53 1.89 -18.54 -3.65
CA PRO A 53 3.21 -19.09 -3.91
C PRO A 53 3.23 -20.49 -3.33
N CYS A 54 3.49 -21.47 -4.20
CA CYS A 54 3.94 -22.79 -3.82
C CYS A 54 5.34 -22.66 -3.17
N GLY A 55 5.37 -22.10 -1.97
CA GLY A 55 6.56 -21.84 -1.18
C GLY A 55 6.31 -22.16 0.29
N SER A 56 7.36 -22.14 1.09
CA SER A 56 7.26 -22.32 2.53
C SER A 56 6.40 -21.21 3.16
N LEU A 57 5.81 -21.47 4.33
CA LEU A 57 5.08 -20.45 5.11
C LEU A 57 5.87 -19.13 5.23
N GLY A 58 7.19 -19.20 5.42
CA GLY A 58 8.02 -18.00 5.55
C GLY A 58 8.04 -17.13 4.30
N GLU A 59 8.11 -17.76 3.12
CA GLU A 59 8.07 -17.05 1.84
C GLU A 59 6.71 -16.40 1.60
N VAL A 60 5.63 -17.12 1.90
CA VAL A 60 4.26 -16.61 1.83
C VAL A 60 4.10 -15.37 2.73
N LEU A 61 4.56 -15.45 3.98
CA LEU A 61 4.52 -14.32 4.92
C LEU A 61 5.32 -13.11 4.43
N LYS A 62 6.54 -13.35 3.91
CA LYS A 62 7.40 -12.30 3.37
C LYS A 62 6.75 -11.62 2.16
N GLU A 63 6.13 -12.40 1.28
CA GLU A 63 5.48 -11.86 0.09
C GLU A 63 4.26 -11.01 0.44
N HIS A 64 3.39 -11.46 1.33
CA HIS A 64 2.26 -10.63 1.79
C HIS A 64 2.73 -9.34 2.45
N ARG A 65 3.82 -9.38 3.22
CA ARG A 65 4.43 -8.18 3.81
C ARG A 65 4.90 -7.21 2.73
N LEU A 66 5.63 -7.69 1.73
CA LEU A 66 6.19 -6.87 0.65
C LEU A 66 5.10 -6.30 -0.26
N ARG A 67 4.06 -7.08 -0.58
CA ARG A 67 2.89 -6.62 -1.36
C ARG A 67 2.16 -5.45 -0.69
N ARG A 68 2.24 -5.37 0.64
CA ARG A 68 1.64 -4.29 1.44
C ARG A 68 2.63 -3.20 1.83
N GLU A 69 3.85 -3.24 1.28
CA GLU A 69 4.93 -2.28 1.54
C GLU A 69 5.29 -2.13 3.03
N MET A 70 5.09 -3.18 3.82
CA MET A 70 5.33 -3.17 5.26
C MET A 70 6.79 -3.56 5.58
N THR A 71 7.37 -2.97 6.63
CA THR A 71 8.68 -3.38 7.17
C THR A 71 8.51 -4.54 8.16
N GLN A 72 9.58 -5.32 8.42
CA GLN A 72 9.53 -6.35 9.47
C GLN A 72 9.30 -5.72 10.84
N GLU A 73 9.87 -4.54 11.09
CA GLU A 73 9.59 -3.69 12.27
C GLU A 73 8.09 -3.38 12.41
N PHE A 74 7.45 -2.88 11.37
CA PHE A 74 6.03 -2.50 11.41
C PHE A 74 5.13 -3.69 11.75
N VAL A 75 5.38 -4.85 11.13
CA VAL A 75 4.63 -6.08 11.42
C VAL A 75 4.85 -6.51 12.88
N ALA A 76 6.09 -6.42 13.35
CA ALA A 76 6.44 -6.80 14.72
C ALA A 76 5.75 -5.91 15.76
N GLU A 77 5.77 -4.59 15.56
CA GLU A 77 5.07 -3.61 16.40
C GLU A 77 3.56 -3.86 16.40
N THR A 78 2.97 -4.11 15.23
CA THR A 78 1.53 -4.36 15.08
C THR A 78 1.10 -5.64 15.82
N LEU A 79 1.96 -6.66 15.84
CA LEU A 79 1.68 -7.93 16.50
C LEU A 79 2.14 -7.99 17.96
N GLY A 80 2.82 -6.96 18.47
CA GLY A 80 3.40 -6.96 19.81
C GLY A 80 4.52 -7.98 19.99
N VAL A 81 5.28 -8.28 18.93
CA VAL A 81 6.39 -9.24 18.94
C VAL A 81 7.72 -8.56 18.60
N SER A 82 8.84 -9.27 18.78
CA SER A 82 10.14 -8.74 18.35
C SER A 82 10.29 -8.84 16.83
N ARG A 83 11.00 -7.87 16.25
CA ARG A 83 11.36 -7.90 14.83
C ARG A 83 12.15 -9.15 14.43
N GLN A 84 12.95 -9.68 15.35
CA GLN A 84 13.65 -10.96 15.17
C GLN A 84 12.68 -12.14 15.00
N ALA A 85 11.54 -12.14 15.69
CA ALA A 85 10.53 -13.18 15.54
C ALA A 85 9.95 -13.19 14.11
N VAL A 86 9.53 -12.02 13.61
CA VAL A 86 9.05 -11.87 12.22
C VAL A 86 10.11 -12.33 11.22
N SER A 87 11.36 -11.91 11.43
CA SER A 87 12.49 -12.31 10.59
C SER A 87 12.72 -13.83 10.57
N LYS A 88 12.54 -14.50 11.72
CA LYS A 88 12.66 -15.97 11.83
C LYS A 88 11.50 -16.71 11.18
N TRP A 89 10.29 -16.16 11.22
CA TRP A 89 9.13 -16.70 10.51
C TRP A 89 9.31 -16.62 9.01
N GLU A 90 9.74 -15.46 8.49
CA GLU A 90 9.96 -15.25 7.05
C GLU A 90 11.10 -16.10 6.47
N ARG A 91 12.08 -16.50 7.29
CA ARG A 91 13.14 -17.44 6.89
C ARG A 91 12.78 -18.91 7.09
N GLY A 92 11.59 -19.22 7.63
CA GLY A 92 11.19 -20.59 7.96
C GLY A 92 11.97 -21.24 9.12
N THR A 93 12.76 -20.47 9.87
CA THR A 93 13.54 -20.98 11.02
C THR A 93 12.70 -21.19 12.28
N SER A 94 11.50 -20.62 12.34
CA SER A 94 10.52 -20.85 13.38
C SER A 94 9.12 -20.65 12.82
N VAL A 95 8.12 -21.29 13.41
CA VAL A 95 6.72 -21.13 13.01
C VAL A 95 6.01 -20.17 13.98
N PRO A 96 5.22 -19.19 13.51
CA PRO A 96 4.39 -18.37 14.39
C PRO A 96 3.35 -19.23 15.12
N SER A 97 2.99 -18.84 16.34
CA SER A 97 1.87 -19.48 17.05
C SER A 97 0.56 -19.29 16.29
N THR A 98 -0.44 -20.13 16.57
CA THR A 98 -1.79 -20.01 15.97
C THR A 98 -2.38 -18.62 16.15
N SER A 99 -2.18 -18.00 17.32
CA SER A 99 -2.63 -16.64 17.59
C SER A 99 -1.96 -15.61 16.67
N HIS A 100 -0.64 -15.68 16.51
CA HIS A 100 0.10 -14.79 15.60
C HIS A 100 -0.24 -15.06 14.14
N LEU A 101 -0.52 -16.31 13.77
CA LEU A 101 -0.91 -16.66 12.40
C LEU A 101 -2.29 -16.09 12.05
N ILE A 102 -3.25 -16.10 12.99
CA ILE A 102 -4.53 -15.40 12.84
C ILE A 102 -4.33 -13.88 12.76
N ALA A 103 -3.44 -13.32 13.58
CA ALA A 103 -3.12 -11.89 13.54
C ALA A 103 -2.47 -11.48 12.20
N LEU A 104 -1.55 -12.28 11.68
CA LEU A 104 -0.94 -12.11 10.36
C LEU A 104 -1.98 -12.21 9.25
N ALA A 105 -2.90 -13.19 9.32
CA ALA A 105 -4.00 -13.33 8.36
C ALA A 105 -4.86 -12.06 8.31
N LYS A 106 -5.23 -11.52 9.47
CA LYS A 106 -5.97 -10.26 9.59
C LYS A 106 -5.18 -9.06 9.07
N LEU A 107 -3.90 -8.94 9.45
CA LEU A 107 -3.02 -7.85 9.02
C LEU A 107 -2.80 -7.86 7.50
N TYR A 108 -2.66 -9.04 6.92
CA TYR A 108 -2.43 -9.24 5.50
C TYR A 108 -3.70 -9.41 4.68
N GLY A 109 -4.89 -9.31 5.30
CA GLY A 109 -6.18 -9.44 4.64
C GLY A 109 -6.38 -10.76 3.90
N VAL A 110 -5.77 -11.85 4.38
CA VAL A 110 -5.89 -13.20 3.79
C VAL A 110 -6.63 -14.14 4.73
N SER A 111 -7.13 -15.26 4.20
CA SER A 111 -7.77 -16.28 5.05
C SER A 111 -6.73 -16.97 5.94
N SER A 112 -7.10 -17.25 7.19
CA SER A 112 -6.23 -18.01 8.09
C SER A 112 -6.01 -19.46 7.64
N GLU A 113 -6.94 -19.99 6.84
CA GLU A 113 -6.87 -21.34 6.26
C GLU A 113 -5.75 -21.44 5.23
N GLU A 114 -5.54 -20.37 4.47
CA GLU A 114 -4.50 -20.28 3.46
C GLU A 114 -3.10 -20.30 4.09
N LEU A 115 -2.89 -19.47 5.12
CA LEU A 115 -1.64 -19.49 5.88
C LEU A 115 -1.43 -20.87 6.55
N GLN A 116 -2.47 -21.50 7.09
CA GLN A 116 -2.37 -22.85 7.68
C GLN A 116 -1.99 -23.93 6.66
N LYS A 117 -2.46 -23.84 5.42
CA LYS A 117 -2.09 -24.78 4.35
C LYS A 117 -0.58 -24.73 4.08
N SER A 118 0.01 -23.53 4.08
CA SER A 118 1.46 -23.35 3.89
C SER A 118 2.30 -23.85 5.08
N VAL A 119 1.76 -23.82 6.32
CA VAL A 119 2.38 -24.49 7.48
C VAL A 119 2.47 -26.00 7.25
N LYS A 120 1.36 -26.62 6.82
CA LYS A 120 1.30 -28.08 6.60
C LYS A 120 2.24 -28.55 5.50
N ALA A 121 2.35 -27.80 4.40
CA ALA A 121 3.25 -28.12 3.29
C ALA A 121 4.72 -28.14 3.72
N GLY A 122 5.16 -27.19 4.55
CA GLY A 122 6.55 -27.13 5.04
C GLY A 122 6.89 -28.13 6.16
N ASN A 123 5.90 -28.79 6.76
CA ASN A 123 6.10 -29.72 7.87
C ASN A 123 6.13 -31.20 7.44
N GLY A 124 5.67 -31.52 6.23
CA GLY A 124 5.72 -32.87 5.67
C GLY A 124 7.13 -33.31 5.22
N ASP A 125 8.04 -32.37 5.04
CA ASP A 125 9.42 -32.60 4.56
C ASP A 125 10.41 -32.94 5.69
N LYS A 126 9.98 -32.88 6.97
CA LYS A 126 10.87 -33.04 8.15
C LYS A 126 10.62 -34.33 8.96
N THR A 127 9.85 -35.28 8.42
CA THR A 127 9.52 -36.55 9.09
C THR A 127 10.12 -37.80 8.44
N GLU A 128 10.99 -37.65 7.45
CA GLU A 128 11.84 -38.71 6.93
C GLU A 128 13.30 -38.24 6.90
N THR A 129 14.03 -38.45 8.00
CA THR A 129 15.46 -38.85 8.05
C THR A 129 15.92 -39.02 9.49
#